data_AF-A0A1F4XXJ6-F1
#
_entry.id   AF-A0A1F4XXJ6-F1
#
_cell.length_a   1.000
_cell.length_b   1.000
_cell.length_c   1.000
_cell.angle_alpha   90.00
_cell.angle_beta   90.00
_cell.angle_gamma   90.00
#
_symmetry.space_group_name_H-M   'P 1'
#
loop_
_entity.id
_entity.type
_entity.pdbx_description
1 polymer ?
#
loop_
_entity_poly.entity_id
_entity_poly.type
_entity_poly.pdbx_seq_one_letter_code
_entity_poly.pdbx_strand_id
1 'polypeptide(L)'
;MNILKNKQVIGAAAVVLLCGLVYYFWGTGGVSPLLTSTAEPTSPLSEEILATLSNLNTIRLDPSIFKDPVFISLTDFGVTIPAEQTGRRNPFAPVGQ
;
A
#
# COMPACT_ATOMS: atom_id res chain seq x y z
N MET A 1 -63.52 -12.96 3.51
CA MET A 1 -62.28 -13.07 4.30
C MET A 1 -62.59 -13.71 5.67
N ASN A 2 -62.74 -15.04 5.73
CA ASN A 2 -63.09 -15.78 6.97
C ASN A 2 -61.91 -16.58 7.54
N ILE A 3 -60.75 -16.55 6.85
CA ILE A 3 -59.56 -17.34 7.21
C ILE A 3 -58.91 -16.84 8.52
N LEU A 4 -59.04 -15.53 8.83
CA LEU A 4 -58.48 -14.89 10.03
C LEU A 4 -59.25 -15.17 11.34
N LYS A 5 -60.41 -15.86 11.29
CA LYS A 5 -61.18 -16.19 12.50
C LYS A 5 -60.87 -17.58 13.06
N ASN A 6 -60.25 -18.45 12.26
CA ASN A 6 -59.94 -19.81 12.69
C ASN A 6 -58.56 -19.86 13.37
N LYS A 7 -58.57 -19.95 14.71
CA LYS A 7 -57.36 -20.04 15.54
C LYS A 7 -56.43 -21.19 15.12
N GLN A 8 -56.99 -22.29 14.60
CA GLN A 8 -56.21 -23.44 14.12
C GLN A 8 -55.46 -23.14 12.82
N VAL A 9 -56.09 -22.39 11.89
CA VAL A 9 -55.47 -22.02 10.61
C VAL A 9 -54.38 -20.96 10.81
N ILE A 10 -54.59 -20.02 11.73
CA ILE A 10 -53.57 -19.05 12.13
C ILE A 10 -52.39 -19.74 12.82
N GLY A 11 -52.66 -20.71 13.70
CA GLY A 11 -51.60 -21.51 14.34
C GLY A 11 -50.77 -22.29 13.32
N ALA A 12 -51.43 -22.97 12.37
CA ALA A 12 -50.74 -23.71 11.32
C ALA A 12 -49.90 -22.79 10.41
N ALA A 13 -50.42 -21.63 10.01
CA ALA A 13 -49.68 -20.66 9.21
C ALA A 13 -48.45 -20.11 9.95
N ALA A 14 -48.56 -19.84 11.25
CA ALA A 14 -47.45 -19.38 12.08
C ALA A 14 -46.34 -20.43 12.18
N VAL A 15 -46.69 -21.72 12.33
CA VAL A 15 -45.71 -22.82 12.39
C VAL A 15 -44.96 -22.96 11.07
N VAL A 16 -45.66 -22.90 9.93
CA VAL A 16 -45.03 -22.98 8.60
C VAL A 16 -44.06 -21.81 8.37
N LEU A 17 -44.45 -20.60 8.77
CA LEU A 17 -43.59 -19.41 8.68
C LEU A 17 -42.34 -19.55 9.56
N LEU A 18 -42.51 -20.10 10.76
CA LEU A 18 -41.42 -20.31 11.71
C LEU A 18 -40.46 -21.40 11.22
N CYS A 19 -40.96 -22.50 10.67
CA CYS A 19 -40.13 -23.53 10.03
C CYS A 19 -39.38 -22.99 8.81
N GLY A 20 -40.01 -22.13 7.99
CA GLY A 20 -39.36 -21.48 6.85
C GLY A 20 -38.23 -20.54 7.29
N LEU A 21 -38.44 -19.76 8.36
CA LEU A 21 -37.40 -18.93 8.95
C LEU A 21 -36.24 -19.76 9.50
N VAL A 22 -36.53 -20.83 10.25
CA VAL A 22 -35.50 -21.72 10.78
C VAL A 22 -34.69 -22.36 9.66
N TYR A 23 -35.33 -22.83 8.59
CA TYR A 23 -34.65 -23.37 7.42
C TYR A 23 -33.78 -22.33 6.72
N TYR A 24 -34.28 -21.11 6.54
CA TYR A 24 -33.52 -20.01 5.95
C TYR A 24 -32.28 -19.67 6.79
N PHE A 25 -32.43 -19.53 8.10
CA PHE A 25 -31.30 -19.26 9.01
C PHE A 25 -30.30 -20.42 9.07
N TRP A 26 -30.74 -21.67 8.91
CA TRP A 26 -29.84 -22.82 8.82
C TRP A 26 -29.06 -22.88 7.49
N GLY A 27 -29.69 -22.46 6.38
CA GLY A 27 -29.10 -22.45 5.04
C GLY A 27 -28.08 -21.33 4.80
N THR A 28 -28.11 -20.25 5.59
CA THR A 28 -27.17 -19.12 5.45
C THR A 28 -25.79 -19.34 6.11
N GLY A 29 -25.53 -20.53 6.67
CA GLY A 29 -24.26 -20.89 7.31
C GLY A 29 -23.08 -21.16 6.35
N GLY A 30 -23.31 -21.09 5.04
CA GLY A 30 -22.28 -21.26 4.02
C GLY A 30 -21.77 -19.92 3.49
N VAL A 31 -21.02 -19.16 4.30
CA VAL A 31 -20.13 -18.14 3.75
C VAL A 31 -18.98 -18.86 3.06
N SER A 32 -19.14 -19.23 1.79
CA SER A 32 -17.99 -19.45 0.93
C SER A 32 -17.21 -18.13 0.89
N PRO A 33 -15.95 -18.08 1.33
CA PRO A 33 -15.14 -16.89 1.15
C PRO A 33 -14.76 -16.84 -0.33
N LEU A 34 -15.67 -16.33 -1.16
CA LEU A 34 -15.45 -16.19 -2.61
C LEU A 34 -14.42 -15.08 -2.93
N LEU A 35 -13.85 -14.43 -1.92
CA LEU A 35 -12.79 -13.44 -2.08
C LEU A 35 -11.73 -13.52 -0.97
N THR A 36 -11.26 -14.72 -0.61
CA THR A 36 -9.94 -14.78 0.02
C THR A 36 -8.90 -14.56 -1.09
N SER A 37 -8.56 -13.29 -1.34
CA SER A 37 -7.23 -13.01 -1.87
C SER A 37 -6.27 -13.60 -0.85
N THR A 38 -5.62 -14.71 -1.19
CA THR A 38 -4.44 -15.15 -0.45
C THR A 38 -3.57 -13.91 -0.34
N ALA A 39 -3.35 -13.42 0.88
CA ALA A 39 -2.41 -12.34 1.08
C ALA A 39 -1.07 -12.91 0.64
N GLU A 40 -0.65 -12.55 -0.57
CA GLU A 40 0.73 -12.77 -1.00
C GLU A 40 1.60 -12.21 0.11
N PRO A 41 2.58 -12.98 0.62
CA PRO A 41 3.49 -12.46 1.62
C PRO A 41 4.07 -11.17 1.08
N THR A 42 3.95 -10.08 1.84
CA THR A 42 4.53 -8.79 1.46
C THR A 42 5.95 -9.04 1.00
N SER A 43 6.22 -8.75 -0.28
CA SER A 43 7.55 -8.94 -0.85
C SER A 43 8.55 -8.21 0.05
N PRO A 44 9.68 -8.82 0.44
CA PRO A 44 10.68 -8.18 1.29
C PRO A 44 11.15 -6.84 0.71
N LEU A 45 11.12 -6.72 -0.62
CA LEU A 45 11.43 -5.49 -1.35
C LEU A 45 10.40 -4.37 -1.08
N SER A 46 9.12 -4.71 -0.96
CA SER A 46 8.05 -3.75 -0.64
C SER A 46 8.18 -3.22 0.80
N GLU A 47 8.60 -4.07 1.73
CA GLU A 47 8.86 -3.69 3.12
C GLU A 47 10.07 -2.77 3.23
N GLU A 48 11.15 -3.07 2.51
CA GLU A 48 12.35 -2.21 2.45
C GLU A 48 12.02 -0.84 1.88
N ILE A 49 11.28 -0.76 0.77
CA ILE A 49 10.84 0.52 0.19
C ILE A 49 10.02 1.33 1.19
N LEU A 50 9.09 0.68 1.89
CA LEU A 50 8.25 1.36 2.88
C LEU A 50 9.07 1.89 4.05
N ALA A 51 10.06 1.12 4.51
CA ALA A 51 10.99 1.54 5.55
C ALA A 51 11.84 2.74 5.10
N THR A 52 12.40 2.71 3.88
CA THR A 52 13.16 3.83 3.32
C THR A 52 12.29 5.08 3.17
N LEU A 53 11.06 4.94 2.68
CA LEU A 53 10.13 6.06 2.52
C LEU A 53 9.76 6.68 3.87
N SER A 54 9.50 5.84 4.87
CA SER A 54 9.24 6.28 6.24
C SER A 54 10.42 7.09 6.79
N ASN A 55 11.66 6.60 6.58
CA ASN A 55 12.86 7.31 6.99
C ASN A 55 12.99 8.66 6.28
N LEU A 56 12.78 8.73 4.97
CA LEU A 56 12.86 9.99 4.22
C LEU A 56 11.79 11.01 4.67
N ASN A 57 10.59 10.56 5.03
CA ASN A 57 9.51 11.44 5.52
C ASN A 57 9.84 12.10 6.88
N THR A 58 10.75 11.51 7.66
CA THR A 58 11.21 12.14 8.92
C THR A 58 12.22 13.26 8.69
N ILE A 59 12.86 13.31 7.52
CA ILE A 59 13.87 14.32 7.20
C ILE A 59 13.15 15.63 6.88
N ARG A 60 13.34 16.64 7.74
CA ARG A 60 12.89 18.00 7.49
C ARG A 60 14.10 18.89 7.25
N LEU A 61 14.21 19.45 6.04
CA LEU A 61 15.18 20.50 5.76
C LEU A 61 14.60 21.82 6.26
N ASP A 62 15.33 22.49 7.14
CA ASP A 62 15.03 23.85 7.54
C ASP A 62 15.68 24.83 6.54
N PRO A 63 14.89 25.55 5.71
CA PRO A 63 15.44 26.50 4.76
C PRO A 63 15.92 27.80 5.43
N SER A 64 15.69 27.99 6.73
CA SER A 64 16.10 29.19 7.47
C SER A 64 17.62 29.35 7.50
N ILE A 65 18.37 28.24 7.51
CA ILE A 65 19.84 28.24 7.52
C ILE A 65 20.42 28.98 6.31
N PHE A 66 19.77 28.89 5.15
CA PHE A 66 20.21 29.56 3.92
C PHE A 66 19.97 31.07 3.93
N LYS A 67 19.23 31.58 4.91
CA LYS A 67 18.98 33.02 5.13
C LYS A 67 19.83 33.58 6.27
N ASP A 68 20.59 32.74 6.99
CA ASP A 68 21.45 33.18 8.08
C ASP A 68 22.60 34.05 7.51
N PRO A 69 22.82 35.27 8.04
CA PRO A 69 23.94 36.11 7.63
C PRO A 69 25.31 35.41 7.73
N VAL A 70 25.49 34.52 8.71
CA VAL A 70 26.69 33.70 8.88
C VAL A 70 26.83 32.74 7.69
N PHE A 71 25.77 32.02 7.32
CA PHE A 71 25.78 31.13 6.16
C PHE A 71 26.09 31.89 4.86
N ILE A 72 25.49 33.06 4.68
CA ILE A 72 25.71 33.92 3.50
C ILE A 72 27.15 34.46 3.45
N SER A 73 27.77 34.69 4.61
CA SER A 73 29.16 35.17 4.69
C SER A 73 30.22 34.10 4.38
N LEU A 74 29.83 32.83 4.29
CA LEU A 74 30.76 31.75 3.95
C LEU A 74 31.26 31.95 2.53
N THR A 75 32.58 32.04 2.40
CA THR A 75 33.26 32.12 1.10
C THR A 75 33.64 30.71 0.68
N ASP A 76 33.33 30.34 -0.56
CA ASP A 76 33.80 29.09 -1.14
C ASP A 76 35.31 29.16 -1.37
N PHE A 77 36.04 28.17 -0.86
CA PHE A 77 37.49 28.01 -1.04
C PHE A 77 37.80 26.91 -2.05
N GLY A 78 36.96 26.81 -3.10
CA GLY A 78 37.21 25.92 -4.23
C GLY A 78 38.61 26.12 -4.80
N VAL A 79 39.33 25.02 -4.99
CA VAL A 79 40.61 25.00 -5.69
C VAL A 79 40.32 24.81 -7.17
N THR A 80 40.93 25.64 -8.03
CA THR A 80 40.88 25.41 -9.48
C THR A 80 41.47 24.06 -9.79
N ILE A 81 40.64 23.13 -10.30
CA ILE A 81 41.13 21.83 -10.75
C ILE A 81 41.87 22.06 -12.08
N PRO A 82 43.18 21.80 -12.15
CA PRO A 82 43.90 21.90 -13.40
C PRO A 82 43.35 20.88 -14.39
N ALA A 83 43.31 21.24 -15.67
CA ALA A 83 42.93 20.30 -16.71
C ALA A 83 43.92 19.11 -16.71
N GLU A 84 43.41 17.93 -16.40
CA GLU A 84 44.17 16.71 -16.55
C GLU A 84 44.45 16.46 -18.04
N GLN A 85 45.64 15.97 -18.37
CA GLN A 85 45.91 15.54 -19.73
C GLN A 85 44.92 14.43 -20.09
N THR A 86 44.40 14.49 -21.32
CA THR A 86 43.50 13.46 -21.84
C THR A 86 44.15 12.10 -21.61
N GLY A 87 43.43 11.19 -20.94
CA GLY A 87 43.96 9.88 -20.58
C GLY A 87 44.57 9.16 -21.78
N ARG A 88 45.48 8.21 -21.53
CA ARG A 88 46.08 7.42 -22.61
C ARG A 88 44.99 6.81 -23.48
N ARG A 89 45.14 6.92 -24.81
CA ARG A 89 44.29 6.21 -25.76
C ARG A 89 44.23 4.73 -25.35
N ASN A 90 43.01 4.20 -25.22
CA ASN A 90 42.79 2.82 -24.80
C ASN A 90 43.58 1.86 -25.69
N PRO A 91 44.58 1.11 -25.16
CA PRO A 91 45.39 0.19 -25.96
C PRO A 91 44.61 -1.04 -26.42
N PHE A 92 43.41 -1.25 -25.87
CA PHE A 92 42.47 -2.31 -26.26
C PHE A 92 41.31 -1.79 -27.12
N ALA A 93 41.36 -0.53 -27.58
CA ALA A 93 40.33 -0.03 -28.51
C ALA A 93 40.38 -0.86 -29.81
N PRO A 94 39.22 -1.32 -30.33
CA PRO A 94 39.16 -2.05 -31.58
C PRO A 94 39.82 -1.26 -32.71
N VAL A 95 40.70 -1.91 -33.46
CA VAL A 95 41.30 -1.34 -34.67
C VAL A 95 40.38 -1.60 -35.85
N GLY A 96 39.63 -0.57 -36.26
CA GLY A 96 38.81 -0.59 -37.47
C GLY A 96 37.40 -1.18 -37.27
N GLN A 97 36.43 -0.53 -37.91
CA GLN A 97 35.27 -1.22 -38.47
C GLN A 97 35.59 -1.56 -39.91
#